data_AF-G0L0R1-F1
#
_entry.id   AF-G0L0R1-F1
#
_cell.length_a   1.000
_cell.length_b   1.000
_cell.length_c   1.000
_cell.angle_alpha   90.00
_cell.angle_beta   90.00
_cell.angle_gamma   90.00
#
_symmetry.space_group_name_H-M   'P 1'
#
loop_
_entity.id
_entity.type
_entity.pdbx_description
1 polymer ?
#
loop_
_entity_poly.entity_id
_entity_poly.type
_entity_poly.pdbx_seq_one_letter_code
_entity_poly.pdbx_strand_id
1 'polypeptide(L)'
;MAITLAGSLKIVGTIGYYTLFTENFIETLCENKNKPELHCDGKCALSQMIANENDKNDGINLDFLKIETVLFLHTVSEIHFPFTPLTPTFDVTYTDNYRFRLMDRIKHPPRV
;
A
#
# COMPACT_ATOMS: atom_id res chain seq x y z
N MET A 1 10.55 -16.62 -2.24
CA MET A 1 9.48 -15.71 -1.76
C MET A 1 8.89 -14.89 -2.92
N ALA A 2 8.61 -15.50 -4.08
CA ALA A 2 8.01 -14.84 -5.24
C ALA A 2 6.81 -15.61 -5.82
N ILE A 3 6.56 -16.83 -5.31
CA ILE A 3 5.57 -17.76 -5.88
C ILE A 3 4.18 -17.56 -5.24
N THR A 4 4.09 -16.92 -4.06
CA THR A 4 2.82 -16.63 -3.37
C THR A 4 2.08 -15.40 -3.88
N LEU A 5 2.67 -14.59 -4.78
CA LEU A 5 2.11 -13.29 -5.18
C LEU A 5 1.12 -13.37 -6.36
N ALA A 6 1.25 -14.37 -7.23
CA ALA A 6 0.44 -14.44 -8.44
C ALA A 6 -1.00 -14.93 -8.18
N GLY A 7 -1.20 -15.88 -7.26
CA GLY A 7 -2.53 -16.40 -6.90
C GLY A 7 -3.39 -15.34 -6.19
N SER A 8 -2.81 -14.57 -5.28
CA SER A 8 -3.54 -13.52 -4.56
C SER A 8 -4.03 -12.40 -5.48
N LEU A 9 -3.31 -12.08 -6.56
CA LEU A 9 -3.73 -11.02 -7.47
C LEU A 9 -4.98 -11.40 -8.29
N LYS A 10 -5.14 -12.67 -8.66
CA LYS A 10 -6.32 -13.14 -9.39
C LYS A 10 -7.58 -13.08 -8.52
N ILE A 11 -7.49 -13.58 -7.29
CA ILE A 11 -8.59 -13.51 -6.33
C ILE A 11 -9.01 -12.05 -6.09
N VAL A 12 -8.04 -11.16 -5.87
CA VAL A 12 -8.30 -9.72 -5.68
C VAL A 12 -8.95 -9.10 -6.92
N GLY A 13 -8.46 -9.44 -8.12
CA GLY A 13 -9.04 -8.98 -9.38
C GLY A 13 -10.48 -9.43 -9.58
N THR A 14 -10.77 -10.71 -9.34
CA THR A 14 -12.14 -11.28 -9.47
C THR A 14 -13.10 -10.64 -8.48
N ILE A 15 -12.70 -10.50 -7.21
CA ILE A 15 -13.52 -9.83 -6.19
C ILE A 15 -13.73 -8.37 -6.55
N GLY A 16 -12.68 -7.67 -7.00
CA GLY A 16 -12.78 -6.28 -7.45
C GLY A 16 -13.71 -6.10 -8.65
N TYR A 17 -13.68 -7.01 -9.62
CA TYR A 17 -14.60 -6.97 -10.76
C TYR A 17 -16.06 -7.18 -10.32
N TYR A 18 -16.32 -8.15 -9.42
CA TYR A 18 -17.64 -8.40 -8.87
C TYR A 18 -18.21 -7.18 -8.11
N THR A 19 -17.38 -6.50 -7.31
CA THR A 19 -17.83 -5.34 -6.51
C THR A 19 -18.01 -4.07 -7.32
N LEU A 20 -17.19 -3.85 -8.35
CA LEU A 20 -17.28 -2.66 -9.21
C LEU A 20 -18.36 -2.78 -10.28
N PHE A 21 -18.62 -4.00 -10.78
CA PHE A 21 -19.50 -4.24 -11.92
C PHE A 21 -20.56 -5.31 -11.63
N THR A 22 -21.22 -5.23 -10.47
CA THR A 22 -22.15 -6.27 -9.99
C THR A 22 -23.30 -6.55 -10.95
N GLU A 23 -23.90 -5.54 -11.58
CA GLU A 23 -25.02 -5.72 -12.52
C GLU A 23 -24.61 -6.52 -13.76
N ASN A 24 -23.53 -6.11 -14.43
CA ASN A 24 -22.96 -6.82 -15.58
C ASN A 24 -22.49 -8.23 -15.19
N PHE A 25 -21.90 -8.37 -13.99
CA PHE A 25 -21.48 -9.67 -13.48
C PHE A 25 -22.67 -10.63 -13.35
N ILE A 26 -23.77 -10.20 -12.75
CA ILE A 26 -25.00 -11.00 -12.60
C ILE A 26 -25.61 -11.30 -13.97
N GLU A 27 -25.71 -10.29 -14.83
CA GLU A 27 -26.27 -10.44 -16.17
C GLU A 27 -25.44 -11.38 -17.04
N THR A 28 -24.12 -11.44 -16.88
CA THR A 28 -23.30 -12.29 -17.77
C THR A 28 -23.12 -13.69 -17.22
N LEU A 29 -23.02 -13.84 -15.89
CA LEU A 29 -22.50 -15.05 -15.27
C LEU A 29 -23.54 -15.84 -14.45
N CYS A 30 -24.68 -15.25 -14.13
CA CYS A 30 -25.71 -16.00 -13.41
C CYS A 30 -26.47 -16.95 -14.34
N GLU A 31 -26.53 -18.24 -13.98
CA GLU A 31 -27.27 -19.27 -14.73
C GLU A 31 -28.79 -19.20 -14.46
N ASN A 32 -29.17 -18.84 -13.23
CA ASN A 32 -30.56 -18.89 -12.74
C ASN A 32 -31.30 -17.54 -12.86
N LYS A 33 -31.10 -16.78 -13.94
CA LYS A 33 -31.76 -15.47 -14.13
C LYS A 33 -33.29 -15.53 -14.11
N ASN A 34 -33.83 -16.66 -14.56
CA ASN A 34 -35.28 -16.89 -14.64
C ASN A 34 -35.90 -17.35 -13.31
N LYS A 35 -35.09 -17.53 -12.26
CA LYS A 35 -35.51 -18.02 -10.94
C LYS A 35 -34.96 -17.11 -9.84
N PRO A 36 -35.52 -15.89 -9.69
CA PRO A 36 -35.04 -14.92 -8.70
C PRO A 36 -35.15 -15.43 -7.26
N GLU A 37 -36.03 -16.40 -6.99
CA GLU A 37 -36.16 -17.06 -5.69
C GLU A 37 -34.91 -17.83 -5.23
N LEU A 38 -34.00 -18.14 -6.15
CA LEU A 38 -32.74 -18.84 -5.85
C LEU A 38 -31.61 -17.91 -5.41
N HIS A 39 -31.82 -16.59 -5.41
CA HIS A 39 -30.87 -15.60 -4.88
C HIS A 39 -29.43 -15.76 -5.38
N CYS A 40 -29.27 -15.98 -6.69
CA CYS A 40 -27.97 -16.17 -7.33
C CYS A 40 -27.01 -15.03 -7.03
N ASP A 41 -27.43 -13.77 -7.26
CA ASP A 41 -26.67 -12.54 -7.01
C ASP A 41 -25.19 -12.57 -7.47
N GLY A 42 -24.86 -13.40 -8.47
CA GLY A 42 -23.48 -13.64 -8.90
C GLY A 42 -22.64 -14.50 -7.94
N LYS A 43 -23.16 -14.87 -6.76
CA LYS A 43 -22.46 -15.63 -5.71
C LYS A 43 -22.04 -17.03 -6.16
N CYS A 44 -22.87 -17.73 -6.92
CA CYS A 44 -22.53 -19.05 -7.46
C CYS A 44 -21.30 -18.99 -8.37
N ALA A 45 -21.32 -18.09 -9.35
CA ALA A 45 -20.22 -17.90 -10.28
C ALA A 45 -18.94 -17.43 -9.55
N LEU A 46 -19.07 -16.48 -8.62
CA LEU A 46 -17.95 -16.00 -7.79
C LEU A 46 -17.32 -17.15 -6.97
N SER A 47 -18.15 -17.97 -6.31
CA SER A 47 -17.67 -19.12 -5.53
C SER A 47 -16.93 -20.13 -6.40
N GLN A 48 -17.45 -20.39 -7.61
CA GLN A 48 -16.83 -21.32 -8.54
C GLN A 48 -15.49 -20.80 -9.05
N MET A 49 -15.38 -19.49 -9.33
CA MET A 49 -14.12 -18.86 -9.74
C MET A 49 -13.04 -18.91 -8.65
N ILE A 50 -13.42 -18.73 -7.39
CA ILE A 50 -12.48 -18.80 -6.26
C ILE A 50 -12.07 -20.25 -5.98
N ALA A 51 -12.98 -21.22 -6.14
CA ALA A 51 -12.70 -22.63 -5.88
C ALA A 51 -11.86 -23.31 -7.00
N ASN A 52 -12.07 -22.92 -8.25
CA ASN A 52 -11.43 -23.53 -9.43
C ASN A 52 -9.96 -23.15 -9.63
N GLU A 53 -9.33 -22.39 -8.73
CA GLU A 53 -7.86 -22.23 -8.75
C GLU A 53 -7.13 -23.57 -8.53
N ASN A 54 -7.80 -24.59 -7.98
CA ASN A 54 -7.20 -25.89 -7.65
C ASN A 54 -7.45 -27.01 -8.67
N ASP A 55 -8.50 -26.94 -9.50
CA ASP A 55 -8.88 -28.04 -10.40
C ASP A 55 -9.06 -27.59 -11.86
N LYS A 56 -8.38 -28.32 -12.76
CA LYS A 56 -8.17 -27.95 -14.17
C LYS A 56 -9.32 -28.27 -15.13
N ASN A 57 -10.49 -28.70 -14.66
CA ASN A 57 -11.54 -29.15 -15.57
C ASN A 57 -12.90 -28.53 -15.22
N ASP A 58 -13.52 -27.92 -16.25
CA ASP A 58 -14.94 -27.52 -16.33
C ASP A 58 -15.42 -26.31 -15.49
N GLY A 59 -14.55 -25.34 -15.23
CA GLY A 59 -14.95 -24.03 -14.72
C GLY A 59 -15.41 -23.04 -15.79
N ILE A 60 -16.24 -22.07 -15.41
CA ILE A 60 -16.64 -20.91 -16.25
C ILE A 60 -15.39 -20.36 -16.96
N ASN A 61 -15.39 -20.40 -18.29
CA ASN A 61 -14.27 -19.89 -19.08
C ASN A 61 -14.28 -18.35 -19.04
N LEU A 62 -13.33 -17.81 -18.27
CA LEU A 62 -13.14 -16.36 -18.10
C LEU A 62 -11.78 -15.98 -18.66
N ASP A 63 -11.52 -16.33 -19.92
CA ASP A 63 -10.27 -15.97 -20.59
C ASP A 63 -10.02 -14.44 -20.55
N PHE A 64 -11.05 -13.61 -20.38
CA PHE A 64 -10.91 -12.16 -20.18
C PHE A 64 -10.39 -11.76 -18.77
N LEU A 65 -10.60 -12.59 -17.75
CA LEU A 65 -10.03 -12.42 -16.40
C LEU A 65 -8.71 -13.17 -16.23
N LYS A 66 -8.22 -13.87 -17.26
CA LYS A 66 -6.81 -14.27 -17.31
C LYS A 66 -5.97 -13.00 -17.45
N ILE A 67 -5.74 -12.38 -16.30
CA ILE A 67 -4.58 -11.53 -16.10
C ILE A 67 -3.40 -12.50 -16.15
N GLU A 68 -2.85 -12.69 -17.35
CA GLU A 68 -1.47 -13.14 -17.47
C GLU A 68 -0.63 -12.00 -16.88
N THR A 69 -0.21 -12.16 -15.64
CA THR A 69 0.72 -11.25 -15.01
C THR A 69 2.04 -11.35 -15.75
N VAL A 70 2.20 -10.57 -16.81
CA VAL A 70 3.48 -10.35 -17.46
C VAL A 70 4.31 -9.51 -16.49
N LEU A 71 5.11 -10.19 -15.68
CA LEU A 71 6.03 -9.56 -14.74
C LEU A 71 7.13 -8.86 -15.54
N PHE A 72 6.94 -7.58 -15.86
CA PHE A 72 7.97 -6.77 -16.50
C PHE A 72 9.00 -6.32 -15.47
N LEU A 73 10.01 -7.15 -15.24
CA LEU A 73 11.19 -6.80 -14.45
C LEU A 73 12.12 -5.92 -15.29
N HIS A 74 11.79 -4.63 -15.42
CA HIS A 74 12.74 -3.67 -15.95
C HIS A 74 13.75 -3.29 -14.87
N THR A 75 15.00 -3.08 -15.26
CA THR A 75 15.98 -2.47 -14.37
C THR A 75 15.50 -1.06 -14.02
N VAL A 76 15.23 -0.81 -12.74
CA VAL A 76 14.88 0.54 -12.28
C VAL A 76 16.11 1.40 -12.54
N SER A 77 16.00 2.38 -13.44
CA SER A 77 17.13 3.29 -13.69
C SER A 77 17.47 3.99 -12.39
N GLU A 78 18.75 3.92 -11.99
CA GLU A 78 19.24 4.63 -10.83
C GLU A 78 19.28 6.13 -11.13
N ILE A 79 18.30 6.85 -10.60
CA ILE A 79 18.27 8.31 -10.66
C ILE A 79 19.28 8.84 -9.64
N HIS A 80 20.42 9.30 -10.12
CA HIS A 80 21.43 9.97 -9.30
C HIS A 80 21.05 11.45 -9.14
N PHE A 81 20.82 11.87 -7.91
CA PHE A 81 20.63 13.29 -7.59
C PHE A 81 21.98 13.94 -7.29
N PRO A 82 22.31 15.08 -7.91
CA PRO A 82 23.53 15.80 -7.58
C PRO A 82 23.45 16.33 -6.15
N PHE A 83 24.24 15.75 -5.24
CA PHE A 83 24.42 16.29 -3.90
C PHE A 83 25.32 17.52 -3.98
N THR A 84 24.79 18.67 -3.61
CA THR A 84 25.59 19.89 -3.41
C THR A 84 25.85 20.03 -1.91
N PRO A 85 27.09 19.83 -1.42
CA PRO A 85 27.38 20.05 -0.02
C PRO A 85 27.15 21.53 0.31
N LEU A 86 26.22 21.82 1.20
CA LEU A 86 26.15 23.13 1.86
C LEU A 86 27.42 23.26 2.71
N THR A 87 28.34 24.13 2.32
CA THR A 87 29.44 24.54 3.19
C THR A 87 28.88 25.50 4.23
N PRO A 88 28.84 25.13 5.53
CA PRO A 88 28.39 26.05 6.55
C PRO A 88 29.47 27.12 6.74
N THR A 89 29.27 28.32 6.16
CA THR A 89 30.04 29.50 6.56
C THR A 89 29.36 30.09 7.79
N PHE A 90 29.60 29.49 8.96
CA PHE A 90 29.23 30.09 10.23
C PHE A 90 30.39 30.94 10.72
N ASP A 91 30.33 32.24 10.45
CA ASP A 91 31.22 33.23 11.07
C ASP A 91 30.52 33.78 12.32
N VAL A 92 30.56 33.01 13.41
CA VAL A 92 30.11 33.47 14.73
C VAL A 92 31.31 33.95 15.51
N THR A 93 31.55 35.26 15.45
CA THR A 93 32.50 35.93 16.33
C THR A 93 31.85 36.16 17.70
N TYR A 94 32.10 35.23 18.62
CA TYR A 94 31.73 35.41 20.03
C TYR A 94 32.76 36.29 20.73
N THR A 95 32.35 37.49 21.16
CA THR A 95 33.19 38.37 21.97
C THR A 95 32.68 38.37 23.41
N ASP A 96 33.43 37.74 24.31
CA ASP A 96 33.13 37.78 25.74
C ASP A 96 33.65 39.07 26.35
N ASN A 97 32.73 39.98 26.70
CA ASN A 97 33.03 41.23 27.40
C ASN A 97 32.80 41.12 28.92
N TYR A 98 32.63 39.90 29.45
CA TYR A 98 32.42 39.71 30.86
C TYR A 98 33.60 40.21 31.68
N ARG A 99 33.32 41.18 32.54
CA ARG A 99 34.24 41.62 33.59
C ARG A 99 33.60 41.31 34.92
N PHE A 100 34.07 40.25 35.56
CA PHE A 100 33.68 39.96 36.92
C PHE A 100 34.02 41.14 37.83
N ARG A 101 33.01 41.71 38.46
CA ARG A 101 33.18 42.64 39.58
C ARG A 101 32.73 41.92 40.83
N LEU A 102 33.68 41.47 41.63
CA LEU A 102 33.40 40.94 42.95
C LEU A 102 32.78 42.08 43.78
N MET A 103 31.48 42.01 44.02
CA MET A 103 30.83 42.82 45.03
C MET A 103 30.79 42.00 46.31
N ASP A 104 31.83 42.13 47.13
CA ASP A 104 31.81 41.59 48.49
C ASP A 104 30.79 42.38 49.31
N ARG A 105 29.57 41.85 49.40
CA ARG A 105 28.64 42.24 50.45
C ARG A 105 28.80 41.25 51.58
N ILE A 106 29.18 41.75 52.76
CA ILE A 106 29.23 40.97 54.00
C ILE A 106 27.81 40.43 54.26
N LYS A 107 27.59 39.15 53.93
CA LYS A 107 26.33 38.47 54.22
C LYS A 107 26.32 38.07 55.69
N HIS A 108 25.52 38.76 56.48
CA HIS A 108 25.29 38.37 57.86
C HIS A 108 24.26 37.22 57.89
N PRO A 109 24.47 36.19 58.72
CA PRO A 109 23.52 35.09 58.85
C PRO A 109 22.16 35.60 59.35
N PRO A 110 21.05 34.97 58.95
CA PRO A 110 19.73 35.32 59.46
C PRO A 110 19.71 35.12 60.97
N ARG A 111 19.14 36.10 61.69
CA ARG A 111 18.89 35.97 63.12
C ARG A 111 17.64 35.10 63.31
N VAL A 112 17.80 34.01 64.06
CA VAL A 112 16.70 33.22 64.64
C VAL A 112 15.95 34.02 65.69
#